data_AF-A0A1G0E5F0-F1
#
_entry.id   AF-A0A1G0E5F0-F1
#
_cell.length_a   1.000
_cell.length_b   1.000
_cell.length_c   1.000
_cell.angle_alpha   90.00
_cell.angle_beta   90.00
_cell.angle_gamma   90.00
#
_symmetry.space_group_name_H-M   'P 1'
#
loop_
_entity.id
_entity.type
_entity.pdbx_description
1 polymer ?
#
loop_
_entity_poly.entity_id
_entity_poly.type
_entity_poly.pdbx_seq_one_letter_code
_entity_poly.pdbx_strand_id
1 'polypeptide(L)'
;MNHNDYKIVDKKIICQGYAKVELYTIQNRLFSGDWSQPYVREISRRLNAVAALPYDPKSNQVVLIEQFRAGALWQEDKSRSPWLLELVAGVMDKDKENKEELIKRELIEEAGLECFGLQHIHTYLASPGGTSEEVTIYCAKVDASKAPKF
;
A
#
# COMPACT_ATOMS: atom_id res chain seq x y z
N MET A 1 17.75 -1.01 -18.36
CA MET A 1 18.33 -1.53 -17.12
C MET A 1 17.46 -2.68 -16.60
N ASN A 2 18.03 -3.71 -15.96
CA ASN A 2 17.32 -4.91 -15.46
C ASN A 2 17.84 -5.33 -14.06
N HIS A 3 17.39 -6.47 -13.54
CA HIS A 3 17.79 -6.96 -12.20
C HIS A 3 19.30 -7.24 -12.03
N ASN A 4 20.08 -7.30 -13.12
CA ASN A 4 21.54 -7.45 -13.05
C ASN A 4 22.26 -6.09 -12.93
N ASP A 5 21.54 -4.98 -12.96
CA ASP A 5 22.09 -3.62 -12.93
C ASP A 5 22.12 -2.99 -11.53
N TYR A 6 21.93 -3.80 -10.48
CA TYR A 6 22.19 -3.39 -9.10
C TYR A 6 22.83 -4.52 -8.29
N LYS A 7 23.48 -4.14 -7.18
CA LYS A 7 24.05 -5.06 -6.19
C LYS A 7 23.74 -4.56 -4.80
N ILE A 8 23.42 -5.48 -3.90
CA ILE A 8 23.39 -5.23 -2.46
C ILE A 8 24.77 -5.64 -1.93
N VAL A 9 25.54 -4.65 -1.49
CA VAL A 9 26.89 -4.84 -0.94
C VAL A 9 26.82 -5.23 0.53
N ASP A 10 25.95 -4.57 1.28
CA ASP A 10 25.71 -4.85 2.70
C ASP A 10 24.26 -4.53 3.09
N LYS A 11 23.79 -5.19 4.16
CA LYS A 11 22.45 -5.02 4.71
C LYS A 11 22.50 -5.13 6.24
N LYS A 12 21.97 -4.11 6.92
CA LYS A 12 21.87 -4.06 8.39
C LYS A 12 20.47 -3.70 8.85
N ILE A 13 19.93 -4.43 9.82
CA ILE A 13 18.69 -4.02 10.50
C ILE A 13 19.04 -2.93 11.52
N ILE A 14 18.38 -1.77 11.44
CA ILE A 14 18.57 -0.66 12.38
C ILE A 14 17.37 -0.44 13.30
N CYS A 15 16.18 -0.88 12.90
CA CYS A 15 15.00 -0.90 13.76
C CYS A 15 14.16 -2.15 13.45
N GLN A 16 13.70 -2.82 14.51
CA GLN A 16 12.82 -3.98 14.43
C GLN A 16 11.66 -3.85 15.42
N GLY A 17 10.88 -2.78 15.25
CA GLY A 17 9.63 -2.55 15.98
C GLY A 17 8.42 -2.78 15.08
N TYR A 18 7.37 -1.96 15.26
CA TYR A 18 6.19 -1.97 14.39
C TYR A 18 6.56 -1.82 12.90
N ALA A 19 7.51 -0.93 12.60
CA ALA A 19 8.16 -0.88 11.29
C ALA A 19 9.55 -1.51 11.37
N LYS A 20 9.86 -2.40 10.43
CA LYS A 20 11.22 -2.88 10.21
C LYS A 20 11.96 -1.87 9.33
N VAL A 21 13.09 -1.33 9.80
CA VAL A 21 13.93 -0.42 9.02
C VAL A 21 15.30 -1.03 8.83
N GLU A 22 15.77 -1.06 7.59
CA GLU A 22 17.03 -1.66 7.18
C GLU A 22 17.90 -0.63 6.45
N LEU A 23 19.19 -0.60 6.77
CA LEU A 23 20.21 0.09 5.99
C LEU A 23 20.71 -0.83 4.89
N TYR A 24 20.70 -0.32 3.67
CA TYR A 24 21.22 -0.99 2.48
C TYR A 24 22.40 -0.21 1.94
N THR A 25 23.56 -0.86 1.84
CA THR A 25 24.67 -0.37 1.02
C THR A 25 24.52 -0.99 -0.36
N ILE A 26 24.27 -0.17 -1.38
CA ILE A 26 23.96 -0.63 -2.73
C ILE A 26 24.84 0.05 -3.78
N GLN A 27 24.96 -0.61 -4.92
CA GLN A 27 25.50 -0.04 -6.16
C GLN A 27 24.51 -0.30 -7.28
N ASN A 28 24.42 0.63 -8.24
CA ASN A 28 23.66 0.44 -9.46
C ASN A 28 24.46 0.87 -10.69
N ARG A 29 24.05 0.41 -11.87
CA ARG A 29 24.57 0.94 -13.14
C ARG A 29 24.10 2.38 -13.33
N LEU A 30 25.04 3.25 -13.65
CA LEU A 30 24.79 4.61 -14.11
C LEU A 30 24.30 4.58 -15.56
N PHE A 31 23.70 5.68 -16.03
CA PHE A 31 23.28 5.80 -17.44
C PHE A 31 24.46 5.70 -18.43
N SER A 32 25.69 6.00 -17.99
CA SER A 32 26.91 5.77 -18.79
C SER A 32 27.23 4.29 -19.01
N GLY A 33 26.62 3.39 -18.23
CA GLY A 33 26.96 1.96 -18.20
C GLY A 33 27.97 1.59 -17.11
N ASP A 34 28.62 2.54 -16.46
CA ASP A 34 29.54 2.27 -15.34
C ASP A 34 28.79 1.92 -14.04
N TRP A 35 29.50 1.36 -13.06
CA TRP A 35 28.95 1.19 -11.72
C TRP A 35 29.05 2.48 -10.91
N SER A 36 28.02 2.79 -10.14
CA SER A 36 28.10 3.82 -9.11
C SER A 36 29.11 3.44 -8.03
N GLN A 37 29.62 4.44 -7.30
CA GLN A 37 30.19 4.18 -5.99
C GLN A 37 29.12 3.59 -5.06
N PRO A 38 29.49 2.76 -4.08
CA PRO A 38 28.54 2.31 -3.06
C PRO A 38 27.91 3.49 -2.33
N TYR A 39 26.61 3.43 -2.13
CA TYR A 39 25.86 4.43 -1.37
C TYR A 39 24.83 3.77 -0.48
N VAL A 40 24.41 4.50 0.56
CA VAL A 40 23.55 3.99 1.62
C VAL A 40 22.11 4.51 1.46
N ARG A 41 21.14 3.64 1.75
CA ARG A 41 19.72 3.99 1.88
C ARG A 41 19.11 3.35 3.11
N GLU A 42 18.29 4.11 3.81
CA GLU A 42 17.34 3.59 4.81
C GLU A 42 16.07 3.18 4.09
N ILE A 43 15.67 1.92 4.25
CA ILE A 43 14.46 1.37 3.65
C ILE A 43 13.57 0.81 4.75
N SER A 44 12.35 1.36 4.85
CA SER A 44 11.28 0.77 5.64
C SER A 44 10.74 -0.46 4.92
N ARG A 45 10.98 -1.64 5.49
CA ARG A 45 10.47 -2.91 4.99
C ARG A 45 9.06 -3.10 5.50
N ARG A 46 8.10 -2.88 4.61
CA ARG A 46 6.67 -3.09 4.85
C ARG A 46 6.16 -4.28 4.05
N LEU A 47 5.11 -4.90 4.58
CA LEU A 47 4.30 -5.85 3.83
C LEU A 47 3.54 -5.10 2.74
N ASN A 48 3.20 -5.82 1.67
CA ASN A 48 2.38 -5.25 0.60
C ASN A 48 0.93 -5.12 1.06
N ALA A 49 0.15 -4.29 0.37
CA ALA A 49 -1.26 -4.09 0.67
C ALA A 49 -2.12 -4.29 -0.58
N VAL A 50 -3.40 -4.56 -0.34
CA VAL A 50 -4.45 -4.54 -1.35
C VAL A 50 -5.52 -3.56 -0.92
N ALA A 51 -6.10 -2.82 -1.87
CA ALA A 51 -7.20 -1.90 -1.63
C ALA A 51 -8.31 -2.08 -2.66
N ALA A 52 -9.51 -1.69 -2.31
CA ALA A 52 -10.66 -1.63 -3.21
C ALA A 52 -11.33 -0.27 -3.14
N LEU A 53 -11.64 0.28 -4.31
CA LEU A 53 -12.64 1.32 -4.49
C LEU A 53 -14.02 0.66 -4.61
N PRO A 54 -14.86 0.67 -3.57
CA PRO A 54 -16.23 0.17 -3.66
C PRO A 54 -17.06 1.16 -4.45
N TYR A 55 -17.54 0.74 -5.62
CA TYR A 55 -18.31 1.54 -6.55
C TYR A 55 -19.68 0.89 -6.81
N ASP A 56 -20.74 1.67 -6.64
CA ASP A 56 -22.10 1.27 -7.00
C ASP A 56 -22.48 1.89 -8.35
N PRO A 57 -22.56 1.09 -9.43
CA PRO A 57 -22.91 1.58 -10.75
C PRO A 57 -24.37 2.01 -10.89
N LYS A 58 -25.27 1.59 -9.98
CA LYS A 58 -26.70 1.97 -10.05
C LYS A 58 -26.92 3.38 -9.51
N SER A 59 -26.32 3.68 -8.36
CA SER A 59 -26.43 4.99 -7.71
C SER A 59 -25.34 5.97 -8.14
N ASN A 60 -24.31 5.48 -8.86
CA ASN A 60 -23.11 6.21 -9.22
C ASN A 60 -22.38 6.82 -8.00
N GLN A 61 -22.23 5.99 -6.97
CA GLN A 61 -21.61 6.38 -5.71
C GLN A 61 -20.38 5.53 -5.40
N VAL A 62 -19.48 6.09 -4.59
CA VAL A 62 -18.37 5.35 -3.98
C VAL A 62 -18.57 5.29 -2.48
N VAL A 63 -18.17 4.19 -1.86
CA VAL A 63 -18.15 4.04 -0.40
C VAL A 63 -16.72 4.19 0.08
N LEU A 64 -16.51 5.09 1.04
CA LEU A 64 -15.22 5.27 1.71
C LEU A 64 -15.37 4.89 3.17
N ILE A 65 -14.27 4.51 3.80
CA ILE A 65 -14.20 4.31 5.25
C ILE A 65 -13.44 5.47 5.88
N GLU A 66 -13.71 5.75 7.16
CA GLU A 66 -12.98 6.75 7.94
C GLU A 66 -12.18 6.06 9.04
N GLN A 67 -10.87 6.29 9.07
CA GLN A 67 -9.97 5.67 10.06
C GLN A 67 -8.95 6.69 10.60
N PHE A 68 -8.60 6.56 11.88
CA PHE A 68 -7.51 7.32 12.47
C PHE A 68 -6.15 6.79 11.98
N ARG A 69 -5.31 7.68 11.45
CA ARG A 69 -3.95 7.35 10.99
C ARG A 69 -2.91 8.14 11.77
N ALA A 70 -2.15 7.46 12.62
CA ALA A 70 -1.07 8.08 13.40
C ALA A 70 -0.01 8.77 12.52
N GLY A 71 0.27 8.25 11.32
CA GLY A 71 1.19 8.89 10.37
C GLY A 71 0.75 10.28 9.90
N ALA A 72 -0.54 10.60 10.05
CA ALA A 72 -1.14 11.86 9.64
C ALA A 72 -1.09 12.94 10.74
N LEU A 73 -0.54 12.65 11.92
CA LEU A 73 -0.35 13.62 13.02
C LEU A 73 0.62 14.76 12.65
N TRP A 74 1.59 14.48 11.78
CA TRP A 74 2.62 15.42 11.35
C TRP A 74 2.29 16.14 10.05
N GLN A 75 1.03 16.11 9.60
CA GLN A 75 0.60 16.93 8.47
C GLN A 75 0.94 18.41 8.69
N GLU A 76 1.45 19.07 7.65
CA GLU A 76 1.81 20.49 7.68
C GLU A 76 0.56 21.38 7.83
N ASP A 77 -0.48 21.07 7.05
CA ASP A 77 -1.79 21.71 7.16
C ASP A 77 -2.53 21.20 8.41
N LYS A 78 -2.51 22.03 9.45
CA LYS A 78 -3.17 21.75 10.74
C LYS A 78 -4.69 21.87 10.69
N SER A 79 -5.28 22.31 9.58
CA SER A 79 -6.73 22.25 9.41
C SER A 79 -7.24 20.84 9.08
N ARG A 80 -6.34 19.92 8.69
CA ARG A 80 -6.68 18.54 8.34
C ARG A 80 -6.66 17.61 9.56
N SER A 81 -7.67 16.76 9.65
CA SER A 81 -7.79 15.73 10.69
C SER A 81 -6.83 14.55 10.44
N PRO A 82 -6.33 13.87 11.49
CA PRO A 82 -5.69 12.57 11.35
C PRO A 82 -6.69 11.42 11.10
N TRP A 83 -8.00 11.70 11.16
CA TRP A 83 -9.05 10.81 10.63
C TRP A 83 -9.16 11.03 9.12
N LEU A 84 -8.84 9.99 8.36
CA LEU A 84 -8.76 10.06 6.91
C LEU A 84 -9.91 9.28 6.27
N LEU A 85 -10.48 9.83 5.21
CA LEU A 85 -11.32 9.09 4.28
C LEU A 85 -10.44 8.26 3.35
N GLU A 86 -10.65 6.96 3.35
CA GLU A 86 -9.78 5.98 2.69
C GLU A 86 -10.60 4.95 1.91
N LEU A 87 -9.90 4.26 1.01
CA LEU A 87 -10.40 3.02 0.40
C LEU A 87 -10.39 1.91 1.46
N VAL A 88 -11.26 0.92 1.28
CA VAL A 88 -11.13 -0.35 2.02
C VAL A 88 -9.80 -0.99 1.65
N ALA A 89 -9.02 -1.43 2.65
CA ALA A 89 -7.69 -1.95 2.39
C ALA A 89 -7.22 -2.95 3.45
N GLY A 90 -6.45 -3.95 3.02
CA GLY A 90 -5.84 -4.97 3.88
C GLY A 90 -4.34 -5.11 3.62
N VAL A 91 -3.61 -5.45 4.67
CA VAL A 91 -2.19 -5.81 4.59
C VAL A 91 -2.06 -7.30 4.27
N MET A 92 -1.17 -7.63 3.33
CA MET A 92 -0.82 -9.00 2.97
C MET A 92 0.09 -9.61 4.05
N ASP A 93 -0.49 -10.02 5.18
CA ASP A 93 0.24 -10.54 6.35
C ASP A 93 0.43 -12.06 6.36
N LYS A 94 -0.28 -12.77 5.47
CA LYS A 94 -0.18 -14.22 5.30
C LYS A 94 0.62 -14.58 4.04
N ASP A 95 1.48 -15.58 4.19
CA ASP A 95 2.21 -16.14 3.06
C ASP A 95 1.22 -16.73 2.03
N LYS A 96 1.40 -16.32 0.76
CA LYS A 96 0.62 -16.78 -0.41
C LYS A 96 -0.88 -16.48 -0.34
N GLU A 97 -1.30 -15.48 0.43
CA GLU A 97 -2.70 -15.03 0.39
C GLU A 97 -3.04 -14.46 -1.00
N ASN A 98 -4.24 -14.76 -1.48
CA ASN A 98 -4.73 -14.23 -2.74
C ASN A 98 -5.24 -12.80 -2.52
N LYS A 99 -4.75 -11.85 -3.32
CA LYS A 99 -5.12 -10.42 -3.22
C LYS A 99 -6.63 -10.19 -3.36
N GLU A 100 -7.30 -10.91 -4.25
CA GLU A 100 -8.76 -10.78 -4.45
C GLU A 100 -9.56 -11.36 -3.28
N GLU A 101 -9.09 -12.46 -2.69
CA GLU A 101 -9.74 -13.05 -1.51
C GLU A 101 -9.57 -12.15 -0.28
N LEU A 102 -8.36 -11.62 -0.08
CA LEU A 102 -8.10 -10.65 0.98
C LEU A 102 -9.02 -9.44 0.84
N ILE A 103 -9.06 -8.80 -0.32
CA ILE A 103 -9.86 -7.57 -0.44
C ILE A 103 -11.37 -7.82 -0.36
N LYS A 104 -11.86 -8.98 -0.79
CA LYS A 104 -13.27 -9.39 -0.56
C LYS A 104 -13.57 -9.51 0.92
N ARG A 105 -12.65 -10.07 1.71
CA ARG A 105 -12.80 -10.18 3.16
C ARG A 105 -12.82 -8.80 3.81
N GLU A 106 -11.87 -7.94 3.47
CA GLU A 106 -11.79 -6.57 4.02
C GLU A 106 -13.03 -5.72 3.66
N LEU A 107 -13.60 -5.88 2.46
CA LEU A 107 -14.86 -5.21 2.10
C LEU A 107 -16.02 -5.56 3.04
N ILE A 108 -16.07 -6.80 3.51
CA ILE A 108 -17.07 -7.26 4.48
C ILE A 108 -16.72 -6.74 5.88
N GLU A 109 -15.46 -6.86 6.30
CA GLU A 109 -15.00 -6.51 7.65
C GLU A 109 -15.04 -5.00 7.93
N GLU A 110 -14.54 -4.18 7.00
CA GLU A 110 -14.41 -2.73 7.19
C GLU A 110 -15.64 -1.95 6.72
N ALA A 111 -16.32 -2.43 5.67
CA ALA A 111 -17.42 -1.70 5.04
C ALA A 111 -18.76 -2.47 5.04
N GLY A 112 -18.83 -3.71 5.51
CA GLY A 112 -20.07 -4.49 5.51
C GLY A 112 -20.60 -4.80 4.10
N LEU A 113 -19.74 -4.76 3.08
CA LEU A 113 -20.13 -4.87 1.67
C LEU A 113 -19.62 -6.17 1.04
N GLU A 114 -20.53 -6.89 0.40
CA GLU A 114 -20.15 -7.92 -0.56
C GLU A 114 -19.96 -7.29 -1.95
N CYS A 115 -18.88 -7.66 -2.64
CA CYS A 115 -18.72 -7.28 -4.04
C CYS A 115 -19.16 -8.40 -4.99
N PHE A 116 -19.75 -8.03 -6.10
CA PHE A 116 -20.17 -8.94 -7.18
C PHE A 116 -19.31 -8.80 -8.44
N GLY A 117 -18.20 -8.07 -8.34
CA GLY A 117 -17.19 -7.98 -9.39
C GLY A 117 -15.98 -7.21 -8.90
N LEU A 118 -14.79 -7.69 -9.27
CA LEU A 118 -13.53 -7.00 -9.05
C LEU A 118 -12.85 -6.76 -10.39
N GLN A 119 -12.32 -5.56 -10.56
CA GLN A 119 -11.48 -5.21 -11.70
C GLN A 119 -10.19 -4.59 -11.18
N HIS A 120 -9.05 -5.13 -11.57
CA HIS A 120 -7.75 -4.51 -11.26
C HIS A 120 -7.69 -3.12 -11.87
N ILE A 121 -7.30 -2.13 -11.06
CA ILE A 121 -7.07 -0.75 -11.51
C ILE A 121 -5.58 -0.57 -11.76
N HIS A 122 -4.76 -0.75 -10.72
CA HIS A 122 -3.33 -0.51 -10.79
C HIS A 122 -2.59 -1.20 -9.65
N THR A 123 -1.28 -1.35 -9.83
CA THR A 123 -0.36 -1.77 -8.78
C THR A 123 0.81 -0.80 -8.79
N TYR A 124 1.10 -0.19 -7.64
CA TYR A 124 2.12 0.85 -7.53
C TYR A 124 2.94 0.74 -6.24
N LEU A 125 4.13 1.33 -6.26
CA LEU A 125 4.97 1.47 -5.08
C LEU A 125 4.62 2.77 -4.36
N ALA A 126 4.28 2.69 -3.06
CA ALA A 126 3.75 3.83 -2.31
C ALA A 126 4.76 4.99 -2.18
N SER A 127 6.02 4.66 -1.90
CA SER A 127 7.13 5.62 -1.89
C SER A 127 8.47 4.87 -2.10
N PRO A 128 8.81 4.50 -3.35
CA PRO A 128 9.90 3.57 -3.66
C PRO A 128 11.29 4.09 -3.28
N GLY A 129 11.42 5.36 -2.91
CA GLY A 129 12.66 5.92 -2.38
C GLY A 129 12.99 5.46 -0.95
N GLY A 130 12.00 5.03 -0.16
CA GLY A 130 12.18 4.74 1.26
C GLY A 130 11.29 3.63 1.84
N THR A 131 10.34 3.08 1.10
CA THR A 131 9.55 1.91 1.53
C THR A 131 9.52 0.83 0.46
N SER A 132 9.43 -0.43 0.89
CA SER A 132 9.21 -1.57 0.00
C SER A 132 7.73 -1.83 -0.35
N GLU A 133 6.80 -1.06 0.21
CA GLU A 133 5.36 -1.28 0.09
C GLU A 133 4.86 -1.13 -1.35
N GLU A 134 4.32 -2.23 -1.88
CA GLU A 134 3.52 -2.25 -3.09
C GLU A 134 2.03 -2.35 -2.73
N VAL A 135 1.21 -1.52 -3.35
CA VAL A 135 -0.25 -1.49 -3.17
C VAL A 135 -0.92 -1.89 -4.47
N THR A 136 -1.80 -2.90 -4.41
CA THR A 136 -2.66 -3.28 -5.54
C THR A 136 -4.07 -2.76 -5.32
N ILE A 137 -4.62 -1.98 -6.25
CA ILE A 137 -5.97 -1.40 -6.16
C ILE A 137 -6.91 -2.12 -7.12
N TYR A 138 -8.09 -2.47 -6.62
CA TYR A 138 -9.22 -2.96 -7.41
C TYR A 138 -10.39 -1.96 -7.39
N CYS A 139 -11.21 -1.98 -8.44
CA CYS A 139 -12.57 -1.45 -8.41
C CYS A 139 -13.49 -2.61 -8.01
N ALA A 140 -14.19 -2.47 -6.89
CA ALA A 140 -15.15 -3.46 -6.41
C ALA A 140 -16.57 -2.98 -6.71
N LYS A 141 -17.31 -3.74 -7.52
CA LYS A 141 -18.72 -3.44 -7.77
C LYS A 141 -19.55 -3.88 -6.57
N VAL A 142 -20.26 -2.94 -5.96
CA VAL A 142 -21.03 -3.13 -4.72
C VAL A 142 -22.44 -2.54 -4.84
N ASP A 143 -23.26 -2.80 -3.82
CA ASP A 143 -24.54 -2.14 -3.59
C ASP A 143 -24.34 -1.15 -2.43
N ALA A 144 -24.21 0.14 -2.74
CA ALA A 144 -23.87 1.14 -1.72
C ALA A 144 -25.01 1.35 -0.70
N SER A 145 -26.24 0.94 -1.02
CA SER A 145 -27.37 1.04 -0.09
C SER A 145 -27.22 0.11 1.12
N LYS A 146 -26.34 -0.90 1.02
CA LYS A 146 -26.01 -1.83 2.11
C LYS A 146 -24.88 -1.34 3.01
N ALA A 147 -24.19 -0.26 2.63
CA ALA A 147 -23.13 0.29 3.46
C ALA A 147 -23.71 0.70 4.83
N PRO A 148 -23.05 0.32 5.94
CA PRO A 148 -23.44 0.76 7.26
C PRO A 148 -23.46 2.29 7.37
N LYS A 149 -24.41 2.81 8.13
CA LYS A 149 -24.46 4.23 8.52
C LYS A 149 -23.96 4.31 9.95
N PHE A 150 -22.68 4.63 10.12
CA PHE A 150 -22.10 4.95 11.43
C PHE A 150 -22.12 6.46 11.65
#